data_AF-A0A958YC21-F1
#
_entry.id   AF-A0A958YC21-F1
#
_cell.length_a   1.000
_cell.length_b   1.000
_cell.length_c   1.000
_cell.angle_alpha   90.00
_cell.angle_beta   90.00
_cell.angle_gamma   90.00
#
_symmetry.space_group_name_H-M   'P 1'
#
loop_
_entity.id
_entity.type
_entity.pdbx_description
1 polymer ?
#
loop_
_entity_poly.entity_id
_entity_poly.type
_entity_poly.pdbx_seq_one_letter_code
_entity_poly.pdbx_strand_id
1 'polypeptide(L)'
;MSVIKEIYDVVKDGSALASKAGAIKRALRAELKLNQKFLKEIERSEVIDNDRRVEIIHMLEIQELAAAVKYEIPYKAVSRKKITQELGEKYKIKRLVGADFETLVESLYLMISYLKKDFNNKKIDLNLRLINIYKYNAALLELIT
;
A
#
# COMPACT_ATOMS: atom_id res chain seq x y z
N MET A 1 0.79 -2.21 16.42
CA MET A 1 0.39 -3.63 16.55
C MET A 1 -0.55 -3.89 15.39
N SER A 2 -0.35 -4.97 14.60
CA SER A 2 -1.14 -5.22 13.38
C SER A 2 -2.36 -6.08 13.69
N VAL A 3 -3.52 -5.64 13.18
CA VAL A 3 -4.79 -6.37 13.26
C VAL A 3 -4.73 -7.65 12.43
N ILE A 4 -4.07 -7.63 11.26
CA ILE A 4 -3.91 -8.84 10.43
C ILE A 4 -3.09 -9.89 11.18
N LYS A 5 -2.03 -9.48 11.89
CA LYS A 5 -1.27 -10.39 12.74
C LYS A 5 -2.16 -11.02 13.81
N GLU A 6 -2.92 -10.22 14.53
CA GLU A 6 -3.82 -10.71 15.59
C GLU A 6 -4.84 -11.71 15.06
N ILE A 7 -5.41 -11.44 13.88
CA ILE A 7 -6.31 -12.37 13.20
C ILE A 7 -5.59 -13.68 12.88
N TYR A 8 -4.37 -13.60 12.33
CA TYR A 8 -3.57 -14.77 11.98
C TYR A 8 -3.24 -15.60 13.22
N ASP A 9 -2.76 -14.99 14.29
CA ASP A 9 -2.37 -15.67 15.53
C ASP A 9 -3.55 -16.44 16.18
N VAL A 10 -4.79 -15.99 15.96
CA VAL A 10 -6.01 -16.66 16.47
C VAL A 10 -6.48 -17.79 15.56
N VAL A 11 -6.07 -17.81 14.29
CA VAL A 11 -6.59 -18.70 13.26
C VAL A 11 -5.59 -19.83 12.96
N LYS A 12 -6.04 -21.08 13.05
CA LYS A 12 -5.15 -22.26 12.95
C LYS A 12 -4.86 -22.77 11.53
N ASP A 13 -5.64 -22.36 10.52
CA ASP A 13 -5.43 -22.75 9.11
C ASP A 13 -5.94 -21.68 8.12
N GLY A 14 -5.49 -21.75 6.86
CA GLY A 14 -5.78 -20.75 5.83
C GLY A 14 -7.26 -20.64 5.43
N SER A 15 -8.07 -21.68 5.63
CA SER A 15 -9.50 -21.65 5.31
C SER A 15 -10.26 -20.77 6.30
N ALA A 16 -9.91 -20.88 7.58
CA ALA A 16 -10.43 -20.00 8.61
C ALA A 16 -9.92 -18.57 8.43
N LEU A 17 -8.74 -18.35 7.84
CA LEU A 17 -8.24 -17.00 7.54
C LEU A 17 -9.08 -16.34 6.44
N ALA A 18 -9.49 -17.10 5.43
CA ALA A 18 -10.41 -16.63 4.38
C ALA A 18 -11.77 -16.21 4.95
N SER A 19 -12.26 -16.89 5.99
CA SER A 19 -13.48 -16.48 6.70
C SER A 19 -13.37 -15.09 7.36
N LYS A 20 -12.14 -14.64 7.64
CA LYS A 20 -11.82 -13.32 8.22
C LYS A 20 -11.43 -12.28 7.17
N ALA A 21 -11.54 -12.57 5.87
CA ALA A 21 -11.15 -11.67 4.78
C ALA A 21 -11.81 -10.28 4.88
N GLY A 22 -13.05 -10.20 5.39
CA GLY A 22 -13.71 -8.91 5.60
C GLY A 22 -13.02 -8.01 6.64
N ALA A 23 -12.43 -8.58 7.69
CA ALA A 23 -11.68 -7.84 8.70
C ALA A 23 -10.31 -7.41 8.16
N ILE A 24 -9.61 -8.31 7.48
CA ILE A 24 -8.35 -8.04 6.77
C ILE A 24 -8.54 -6.90 5.76
N LYS A 25 -9.62 -6.97 4.96
CA LYS A 25 -10.00 -5.93 3.99
C LYS A 25 -10.17 -4.57 4.66
N ARG A 26 -10.84 -4.51 5.82
CA ARG A 26 -11.05 -3.26 6.57
C ARG A 26 -9.72 -2.70 7.13
N ALA A 27 -8.86 -3.56 7.67
CA ALA A 27 -7.57 -3.16 8.21
C ALA A 27 -6.68 -2.54 7.12
N LEU A 28 -6.50 -3.24 6.00
CA LEU A 28 -5.77 -2.71 4.83
C LEU A 28 -6.39 -1.40 4.33
N ARG A 29 -7.71 -1.35 4.17
CA ARG A 29 -8.39 -0.15 3.69
C ARG A 29 -8.19 1.04 4.63
N ALA A 30 -8.17 0.82 5.94
CA ALA A 30 -7.93 1.89 6.91
C ALA A 30 -6.51 2.45 6.79
N GLU A 31 -5.50 1.58 6.72
CA GLU A 31 -4.09 1.97 6.51
C GLU A 31 -3.92 2.74 5.19
N LEU A 32 -4.48 2.23 4.09
CA LEU A 32 -4.39 2.88 2.78
C LEU A 32 -5.10 4.24 2.74
N LYS A 33 -6.23 4.39 3.42
CA LYS A 33 -6.91 5.69 3.55
C LYS A 33 -6.09 6.68 4.35
N LEU A 34 -5.39 6.22 5.39
CA LEU A 34 -4.54 7.08 6.21
C LEU A 34 -3.33 7.54 5.40
N ASN A 35 -2.63 6.62 4.74
CA ASN A 35 -1.54 6.93 3.81
C ASN A 35 -1.98 7.88 2.69
N GLN A 36 -3.18 7.67 2.13
CA GLN A 36 -3.72 8.55 1.09
C GLN A 36 -3.86 9.99 1.57
N LYS A 37 -4.20 10.22 2.85
CA LYS A 37 -4.30 11.57 3.43
C LYS A 37 -2.94 12.26 3.46
N PHE A 38 -1.90 11.56 3.92
CA PHE A 38 -0.54 12.10 3.97
C PHE A 38 0.06 12.35 2.57
N LEU A 39 -0.31 11.49 1.60
CA LEU A 39 0.18 11.57 0.22
C LEU A 39 -0.62 12.54 -0.66
N LYS A 40 -1.71 13.15 -0.16
CA LYS A 40 -2.56 14.03 -0.97
C LYS A 40 -1.83 15.30 -1.45
N GLU A 41 -0.87 15.78 -0.67
CA GLU A 41 -0.04 16.94 -1.07
C GLU A 41 0.91 16.56 -2.24
N ILE A 42 1.32 15.29 -2.32
CA ILE A 42 2.17 14.76 -3.39
C ILE A 42 1.41 14.64 -4.72
N GLU A 43 0.10 14.38 -4.67
CA GLU A 43 -0.79 14.25 -5.83
C GLU A 43 -0.68 15.43 -6.81
N ARG A 44 -0.57 16.64 -6.25
CA ARG A 44 -0.54 17.88 -7.03
C ARG A 44 0.80 18.19 -7.67
N SER A 45 1.83 17.37 -7.43
CA SER A 45 3.20 17.60 -7.90
C SER A 45 3.76 18.97 -7.49
N GLU A 46 3.23 19.58 -6.42
CA GLU A 46 3.81 20.77 -5.82
C GLU A 46 5.19 20.40 -5.28
N VAL A 47 6.18 21.28 -5.47
CA VAL A 47 7.53 21.06 -4.95
C VAL A 47 7.48 21.25 -3.44
N ILE A 48 7.14 20.17 -2.74
CA ILE A 48 7.17 20.11 -1.28
C ILE A 48 8.65 20.22 -0.85
N ASP A 49 8.94 20.97 0.20
CA ASP A 49 10.29 21.06 0.75
C ASP A 49 10.78 19.70 1.29
N ASN A 50 12.09 19.60 1.57
CA ASN A 50 12.68 18.34 1.96
C ASN A 50 12.22 17.87 3.36
N ASP A 51 12.02 18.79 4.29
CA ASP A 51 11.65 18.47 5.67
C ASP A 51 10.23 17.87 5.72
N ARG A 52 9.31 18.46 4.96
CA ARG A 52 7.95 17.95 4.81
C ARG A 52 7.91 16.59 4.11
N ARG A 53 8.79 16.33 3.13
CA ARG A 53 8.92 14.98 2.53
C ARG A 53 9.36 13.95 3.58
N VAL A 54 10.34 14.29 4.40
CA VAL A 54 10.82 13.42 5.48
C VAL A 54 9.72 13.17 6.51
N GLU A 55 8.95 14.20 6.86
CA GLU A 55 7.78 14.07 7.74
C GLU A 55 6.75 13.09 7.17
N ILE A 56 6.37 13.23 5.88
CA ILE A 56 5.46 12.30 5.20
C ILE A 56 6.01 10.87 5.29
N ILE A 57 7.30 10.66 5.01
CA ILE A 57 7.94 9.34 5.08
C ILE A 57 7.81 8.72 6.47
N HIS A 58 7.99 9.50 7.53
CA HIS A 58 7.80 9.02 8.90
C HIS A 58 6.33 8.68 9.19
N MET A 59 5.39 9.50 8.71
CA MET A 59 3.95 9.29 8.91
C MET A 59 3.35 8.12 8.13
N LEU A 60 3.97 7.67 7.03
CA LEU A 60 3.46 6.53 6.27
C LEU A 60 3.33 5.28 7.15
N GLU A 61 2.12 4.74 7.22
CA GLU A 61 1.84 3.46 7.87
C GLU A 61 2.18 2.30 6.94
N ILE A 62 2.59 1.19 7.53
CA ILE A 62 3.01 -0.01 6.79
C ILE A 62 2.69 -1.31 7.54
N GLN A 63 2.05 -1.22 8.69
CA GLN A 63 1.95 -2.35 9.61
C GLN A 63 1.05 -3.45 9.03
N GLU A 64 -0.08 -3.06 8.45
CA GLU A 64 -1.01 -4.00 7.83
C GLU A 64 -0.51 -4.48 6.47
N LEU A 65 0.13 -3.63 5.67
CA LEU A 65 0.81 -4.06 4.45
C LEU A 65 1.89 -5.10 4.75
N ALA A 66 2.74 -4.84 5.75
CA ALA A 66 3.80 -5.78 6.15
C ALA A 66 3.23 -7.09 6.68
N ALA A 67 2.16 -7.04 7.48
CA ALA A 67 1.50 -8.24 7.98
C ALA A 67 0.82 -9.04 6.85
N ALA A 68 0.18 -8.37 5.90
CA ALA A 68 -0.42 -9.02 4.74
C ALA A 68 0.61 -9.83 3.94
N VAL A 69 1.77 -9.22 3.66
CA VAL A 69 2.89 -9.87 2.97
C VAL A 69 3.47 -11.01 3.80
N LYS A 70 3.72 -10.79 5.10
CA LYS A 70 4.36 -11.77 5.97
C LYS A 70 3.53 -13.02 6.21
N TYR A 71 2.21 -12.88 6.36
CA TYR A 71 1.32 -13.97 6.75
C TYR A 71 0.53 -14.55 5.56
N GLU A 72 0.89 -14.19 4.32
CA GLU A 72 0.29 -14.71 3.09
C GLU A 72 -1.24 -14.77 3.15
N ILE A 73 -1.85 -13.61 3.40
CA ILE A 73 -3.31 -13.52 3.55
C ILE A 73 -4.03 -14.03 2.28
N PRO A 74 -5.29 -14.48 2.38
CA PRO A 74 -6.05 -14.95 1.22
C PRO A 74 -6.46 -13.78 0.32
N TYR A 75 -5.54 -13.26 -0.48
CA TYR A 75 -5.71 -12.05 -1.30
C TYR A 75 -6.94 -12.11 -2.21
N LYS A 76 -7.21 -13.26 -2.83
CA LYS A 76 -8.41 -13.49 -3.67
C LYS A 76 -9.73 -13.41 -2.89
N ALA A 77 -9.71 -13.65 -1.58
CA ALA A 77 -10.88 -13.46 -0.71
C ALA A 77 -11.04 -11.98 -0.29
N VAL A 78 -9.95 -11.21 -0.29
CA VAL A 78 -9.95 -9.76 -0.01
C VAL A 78 -10.38 -8.95 -1.24
N SER A 79 -9.75 -9.20 -2.38
CA SER A 79 -10.11 -8.62 -3.68
C SER A 79 -9.71 -9.54 -4.83
N ARG A 80 -10.62 -9.68 -5.80
CA ARG A 80 -10.36 -10.37 -7.08
C ARG A 80 -10.08 -9.39 -8.22
N LYS A 81 -10.11 -8.09 -7.94
CA LYS A 81 -9.91 -7.06 -8.94
C LYS A 81 -8.44 -7.02 -9.37
N LYS A 82 -8.23 -6.60 -10.61
CA LYS A 82 -6.92 -6.36 -11.21
C LYS A 82 -6.86 -4.93 -11.73
N ILE A 83 -5.65 -4.42 -11.98
CA ILE A 83 -5.49 -3.12 -12.64
C ILE A 83 -6.04 -3.22 -14.07
N THR A 84 -7.10 -2.48 -14.34
CA THR A 84 -7.65 -2.31 -15.69
C THR A 84 -6.81 -1.29 -16.48
N GLN A 85 -7.00 -1.24 -17.79
CA GLN A 85 -6.39 -0.19 -18.61
C GLN A 85 -6.74 1.20 -18.09
N GLU A 86 -8.03 1.47 -17.86
CA GLU A 86 -8.54 2.73 -17.31
C GLU A 86 -7.80 3.15 -16.02
N LEU A 87 -7.68 2.23 -15.06
CA LEU A 87 -7.01 2.49 -13.80
C LEU A 87 -5.50 2.72 -13.99
N GLY A 88 -4.89 1.96 -14.89
CA GLY A 88 -3.49 2.11 -15.29
C GLY A 88 -3.19 3.47 -15.93
N GLU A 89 -4.13 4.00 -16.71
CA GLU A 89 -4.02 5.35 -17.29
C GLU A 89 -4.22 6.44 -16.25
N LYS A 90 -5.30 6.34 -15.45
CA LYS A 90 -5.66 7.29 -14.38
C LYS A 90 -4.49 7.59 -13.46
N TYR A 91 -3.79 6.56 -12.99
CA TYR A 91 -2.66 6.71 -12.07
C TYR A 91 -1.29 6.69 -12.74
N LYS A 92 -1.21 6.71 -14.08
CA LYS A 92 0.05 6.66 -14.84
C LYS A 92 0.93 5.45 -14.44
N ILE A 93 0.31 4.29 -14.27
CA ILE A 93 0.93 3.01 -13.92
C ILE A 93 0.66 1.94 -15.00
N LYS A 94 0.64 2.33 -16.28
CA LYS A 94 0.34 1.48 -17.45
C LYS A 94 1.08 0.13 -17.46
N ARG A 95 2.32 0.09 -16.95
CA ARG A 95 3.11 -1.15 -16.83
C ARG A 95 2.53 -2.21 -15.88
N LEU A 96 1.56 -1.83 -15.05
CA LEU A 96 0.91 -2.71 -14.07
C LEU A 96 -0.46 -3.20 -14.53
N VAL A 97 -0.89 -2.88 -15.76
CA VAL A 97 -2.17 -3.40 -16.28
C VAL A 97 -2.16 -4.93 -16.22
N GLY A 98 -3.21 -5.50 -15.62
CA GLY A 98 -3.32 -6.93 -15.35
C GLY A 98 -2.71 -7.41 -14.02
N ALA A 99 -1.95 -6.57 -13.31
CA ALA A 99 -1.46 -6.88 -11.98
C ALA A 99 -2.62 -7.09 -11.00
N ASP A 100 -2.48 -8.09 -10.14
CA ASP A 100 -3.47 -8.40 -9.12
C ASP A 100 -3.21 -7.64 -7.82
N PHE A 101 -4.15 -7.81 -6.89
CA PHE A 101 -4.13 -7.14 -5.60
C PHE A 101 -2.89 -7.48 -4.77
N GLU A 102 -2.47 -8.75 -4.78
CA GLU A 102 -1.27 -9.25 -4.08
C GLU A 102 -0.01 -8.55 -4.58
N THR A 103 0.20 -8.54 -5.89
CA THR A 103 1.37 -7.89 -6.52
C THR A 103 1.49 -6.42 -6.11
N LEU A 104 0.37 -5.71 -6.01
CA LEU A 104 0.37 -4.29 -5.60
C LEU A 104 0.60 -4.09 -4.11
N VAL A 105 0.05 -4.96 -3.25
CA VAL A 105 0.32 -4.94 -1.81
C VAL A 105 1.82 -5.10 -1.57
N GLU A 106 2.43 -6.12 -2.18
CA GLU A 106 3.87 -6.38 -2.06
C GLU A 106 4.71 -5.22 -2.61
N SER A 107 4.35 -4.72 -3.79
CA SER A 107 5.04 -3.57 -4.40
C SER A 107 5.00 -2.35 -3.50
N LEU A 108 3.83 -2.00 -2.95
CA LEU A 108 3.66 -0.85 -2.08
C LEU A 108 4.41 -1.03 -0.76
N TYR A 109 4.33 -2.22 -0.16
CA TYR A 109 5.08 -2.59 1.04
C TYR A 109 6.59 -2.37 0.83
N LEU A 110 7.16 -2.90 -0.26
CA LEU A 110 8.58 -2.75 -0.55
C LEU A 110 8.96 -1.29 -0.80
N MET A 111 8.14 -0.53 -1.53
CA MET A 111 8.40 0.89 -1.79
C MET A 111 8.46 1.71 -0.49
N ILE A 112 7.49 1.53 0.40
CA ILE A 112 7.47 2.26 1.69
C ILE A 112 8.62 1.80 2.59
N SER A 113 8.89 0.49 2.66
CA SER A 113 9.98 -0.07 3.48
C SER A 113 11.34 0.49 3.06
N TYR A 114 11.64 0.47 1.75
CA TYR A 114 12.89 1.03 1.24
C TYR A 114 12.96 2.53 1.42
N LEU A 115 11.86 3.26 1.22
CA LEU A 115 11.85 4.70 1.42
C LEU A 115 12.14 5.06 2.89
N LYS A 116 11.51 4.36 3.85
CA LYS A 116 11.77 4.57 5.28
C LYS A 116 13.20 4.20 5.69
N LYS A 117 13.86 3.28 5.00
CA LYS A 117 15.26 2.91 5.27
C LYS A 117 16.25 3.91 4.66
N ASP A 118 15.99 4.36 3.45
CA ASP A 118 16.99 5.05 2.63
C ASP A 118 16.71 6.55 2.44
N PHE A 119 15.77 7.15 3.17
CA PHE A 119 15.39 8.57 2.97
C PHE A 119 16.53 9.57 3.16
N ASN A 120 17.56 9.22 3.94
CA ASN A 120 18.76 10.04 4.13
C ASN A 120 19.79 9.93 2.98
N ASN A 121 19.54 9.06 2.00
CA ASN A 121 20.44 8.86 0.88
C ASN A 121 20.26 9.97 -0.17
N LYS A 122 21.29 10.83 -0.30
CA LYS A 122 21.32 11.96 -1.25
C LYS A 122 21.16 11.57 -2.72
N LYS A 123 21.33 10.29 -3.08
CA LYS A 123 21.12 9.79 -4.46
C LYS A 123 19.66 9.46 -4.76
N ILE A 124 18.78 9.47 -3.77
CA ILE A 124 17.36 9.11 -3.95
C ILE A 124 16.53 10.38 -4.15
N ASP A 125 15.78 10.42 -5.24
CA ASP A 125 14.73 11.40 -5.43
C ASP A 125 13.50 11.03 -4.58
N LEU A 126 13.42 11.60 -3.38
CA LEU A 126 12.32 11.38 -2.45
C LEU A 126 10.96 11.77 -3.04
N ASN A 127 10.93 12.83 -3.85
CA ASN A 127 9.69 13.32 -4.45
C ASN A 127 9.14 12.29 -5.45
N LEU A 128 9.99 11.79 -6.34
CA LEU A 128 9.61 10.75 -7.29
C LEU A 128 9.17 9.46 -6.58
N ARG A 129 9.84 9.08 -5.49
CA ARG A 129 9.45 7.90 -4.68
C ARG A 129 8.08 8.08 -4.04
N LEU A 130 7.83 9.23 -3.43
CA LEU A 130 6.52 9.54 -2.84
C LEU A 130 5.41 9.59 -3.89
N ILE A 131 5.67 10.14 -5.09
CA ILE A 131 4.72 10.14 -6.21
C ILE A 131 4.35 8.70 -6.60
N ASN A 132 5.35 7.80 -6.67
CA ASN A 132 5.08 6.41 -7.00
C ASN A 132 4.28 5.71 -5.89
N ILE A 133 4.62 5.94 -4.61
CA ILE A 133 3.85 5.41 -3.48
C ILE A 133 2.40 5.91 -3.53
N TYR A 134 2.18 7.21 -3.78
CA TYR A 134 0.83 7.78 -3.97
C TYR A 134 0.05 7.01 -5.05
N LYS A 135 0.63 6.81 -6.23
CA LYS A 135 -0.04 6.12 -7.35
C LYS A 135 -0.44 4.69 -6.99
N TYR A 136 0.45 3.95 -6.34
CA TYR A 136 0.20 2.55 -5.95
C TYR A 136 -0.82 2.49 -4.81
N ASN A 137 -0.72 3.38 -3.82
CA ASN A 137 -1.67 3.49 -2.72
C ASN A 137 -3.08 3.79 -3.23
N ALA A 138 -3.22 4.76 -4.14
CA ALA A 138 -4.49 5.14 -4.71
C ALA A 138 -5.11 4.02 -5.56
N ALA A 139 -4.30 3.37 -6.41
CA ALA A 139 -4.76 2.22 -7.20
C ALA A 139 -5.20 1.05 -6.30
N LEU A 140 -4.43 0.72 -5.25
CA LEU A 140 -4.78 -0.33 -4.30
C LEU A 140 -6.07 0.01 -3.54
N LEU A 141 -6.28 1.28 -3.20
CA LEU A 141 -7.49 1.75 -2.55
C LEU A 141 -8.75 1.59 -3.43
N GLU A 142 -8.62 1.72 -4.75
CA GLU A 142 -9.71 1.44 -5.70
C GLU A 142 -9.96 -0.06 -5.88
N LEU A 143 -8.90 -0.88 -5.88
CA LEU A 143 -9.05 -2.34 -5.96
C LEU A 143 -9.67 -2.95 -4.70
N ILE A 144 -9.47 -2.33 -3.54
CA ILE A 144 -10.03 -2.79 -2.27
C ILE A 144 -11.40 -2.18 -1.95
N THR A 145 -11.87 -1.18 -2.70
CA THR A 145 -13.22 -0.64 -2.53
C THR A 145 -14.22 -1.52 -3.24
#